data_AF-A0A6M0K386-F1
#
_entry.id   AF-A0A6M0K386-F1
#
_cell.length_a   1.000
_cell.length_b   1.000
_cell.length_c   1.000
_cell.angle_alpha   90.00
_cell.angle_beta   90.00
_cell.angle_gamma   90.00
#
_symmetry.space_group_name_H-M   'P 1'
#
loop_
_entity.id
_entity.type
_entity.pdbx_description
1 polymer ?
#
loop_
_entity_poly.entity_id
_entity_poly.type
_entity_poly.pdbx_seq_one_letter_code
_entity_poly.pdbx_strand_id
1 'polypeptide(L)'
;MSASKHWGMMISTVVLFAATATAGEAEFYRLLEMLLQNGTLTQQQYDSLRGALDDDGVASEALEAEAPRVAVDTAGGLEVSTDDGAFSFGLGGRLMIDSAFYREDTNDLGDGTELRRTRLEAEGMLFSDYAYELGVDFAGSDADVKDAFIEYLGLWPATIRVGQFKEPFSLEELTSSKYMTFMERALPNALAPGRHIGIGLGSRGSGWTAAGGVFGESFDDDVSDEGDEGWGITGRVTYAPWREDRRALHFGAALSHRVPDETKEIELDTRPESHITDVRYLNTGRITDVSHLDLAGLEAAWVEGPFSLQGEYVAAAVDRGAGQSNLAFDGWYLYGSWLLTGESRNYKPKAGKFGRIRPIAPGGAWELALRYSSLDLNDDDVAGGRAGQMTVGLNWYLNAHTRLMANYIRVDNDANADDDGDVAGDDDPRIIQLRAQIDF
;
A
#
# COMPACT_ATOMS: atom_id res chain seq x y z
N MET A 1 49.39 30.97 -26.87
CA MET A 1 49.18 29.95 -25.81
C MET A 1 48.25 30.53 -24.76
N SER A 2 47.25 29.74 -24.33
CA SER A 2 46.36 29.89 -23.16
C SER A 2 45.34 31.07 -23.19
N ALA A 3 44.04 30.83 -23.43
CA ALA A 3 42.97 30.37 -22.50
C ALA A 3 42.60 31.44 -21.44
N SER A 4 41.36 31.94 -21.41
CA SER A 4 40.24 31.25 -20.77
C SER A 4 38.87 31.79 -21.24
N LYS A 5 37.89 30.89 -21.28
CA LYS A 5 36.49 31.12 -21.67
C LYS A 5 35.69 31.59 -20.44
N HIS A 6 34.88 32.63 -20.62
CA HIS A 6 33.88 33.06 -19.63
C HIS A 6 32.64 32.16 -19.69
N TRP A 7 32.21 31.67 -18.53
CA TRP A 7 30.85 31.19 -18.26
C TRP A 7 29.99 32.40 -17.90
N GLY A 8 28.88 32.60 -18.63
CA GLY A 8 27.81 33.51 -18.26
C GLY A 8 26.76 32.73 -17.49
N MET A 9 26.61 33.01 -16.20
CA MET A 9 25.57 32.45 -15.34
C MET A 9 24.39 33.42 -15.34
N MET A 10 23.27 33.04 -15.95
CA MET A 10 21.98 33.69 -15.72
C MET A 10 21.53 33.34 -14.30
N ILE A 11 21.40 34.37 -13.45
CA ILE A 11 20.64 34.26 -12.21
C ILE A 11 19.30 34.93 -12.48
N SER A 12 18.30 34.11 -12.79
CA SER A 12 16.90 34.47 -12.63
C SER A 12 16.52 34.19 -11.18
N THR A 13 16.41 35.24 -10.38
CA THR A 13 15.79 35.16 -9.05
C THR A 13 14.73 36.25 -8.96
N VAL A 14 13.49 35.88 -9.29
CA VAL A 14 12.31 36.66 -8.89
C VAL A 14 11.93 36.15 -7.51
N VAL A 15 12.18 36.97 -6.49
CA VAL A 15 11.72 36.72 -5.13
C VAL A 15 10.26 37.18 -5.07
N LEU A 16 9.32 36.23 -4.97
CA LEU A 16 7.95 36.51 -4.53
C LEU A 16 7.98 36.75 -3.01
N PHE A 17 7.70 37.98 -2.57
CA PHE A 17 7.29 38.27 -1.20
C PHE A 17 5.82 38.68 -1.22
N ALA A 18 4.95 37.77 -0.80
CA ALA A 18 3.60 38.11 -0.37
C ALA A 18 3.64 38.40 1.14
N ALA A 19 3.59 39.67 1.54
CA ALA A 19 3.42 40.05 2.94
C ALA A 19 2.72 41.41 3.09
N THR A 20 1.47 41.34 3.58
CA THR A 20 0.79 42.33 4.44
C THR A 20 0.99 43.83 4.11
N ALA A 21 -0.05 44.37 3.48
CA ALA A 21 -0.13 45.65 2.75
C ALA A 21 0.00 46.98 3.54
N THR A 22 0.82 47.10 4.59
CA THR A 22 1.08 48.44 5.17
C THR A 22 2.53 48.73 5.58
N ALA A 23 3.45 47.76 5.47
CA ALA A 23 4.87 47.94 5.82
C ALA A 23 5.84 47.89 4.62
N GLY A 24 5.35 47.55 3.41
CA GLY A 24 6.20 47.27 2.23
C GLY A 24 6.61 48.47 1.38
N GLU A 25 5.81 49.54 1.33
CA GLU A 25 6.00 50.62 0.36
C GLU A 25 7.29 51.43 0.61
N ALA A 26 7.54 51.80 1.87
CA ALA A 26 8.73 52.57 2.27
C ALA A 26 10.04 51.80 2.04
N GLU A 27 10.04 50.49 2.27
CA GLU A 27 11.22 49.64 2.02
C GLU A 27 11.41 49.36 0.52
N PHE A 28 10.34 49.35 -0.27
CA PHE A 28 10.41 49.25 -1.72
C PHE A 28 11.01 50.51 -2.38
N TYR A 29 10.62 51.70 -1.93
CA TYR A 29 11.25 52.94 -2.40
C TYR A 29 12.75 53.00 -2.06
N ARG A 30 13.14 52.52 -0.87
CA ARG A 30 14.56 52.39 -0.49
C ARG A 30 15.32 51.44 -1.40
N LEU A 31 14.72 50.31 -1.78
CA LEU A 31 15.31 49.36 -2.71
C LEU A 31 15.51 49.99 -4.10
N LEU A 32 14.50 50.69 -4.63
CA LEU A 32 14.62 51.39 -5.92
C LEU A 32 15.73 52.46 -5.90
N GLU A 33 15.86 53.21 -4.80
CA GLU A 33 16.94 54.18 -4.62
C GLU A 33 18.31 53.51 -4.57
N MET A 34 18.46 52.38 -3.86
CA MET A 34 19.70 51.61 -3.83
C MET A 34 20.10 51.08 -5.21
N LEU A 35 19.12 50.62 -6.00
CA LEU A 35 19.33 50.10 -7.35
C LEU A 35 19.63 51.22 -8.37
N LEU A 36 19.13 52.44 -8.16
CA LEU A 36 19.54 53.61 -8.93
C LEU A 36 20.98 54.03 -8.56
N GLN A 37 21.30 54.06 -7.26
CA GLN A 37 22.62 54.46 -6.77
C GLN A 37 23.74 53.49 -7.19
N ASN A 38 23.45 52.20 -7.28
CA ASN A 38 24.44 51.21 -7.73
C ASN A 38 24.51 51.08 -9.26
N GLY A 39 23.74 51.88 -10.00
CA GLY A 39 23.72 51.92 -11.47
C GLY A 39 22.97 50.75 -12.14
N THR A 40 22.27 49.91 -11.38
CA THR A 40 21.43 48.83 -11.93
C THR A 40 20.19 49.39 -12.62
N LEU A 41 19.66 50.51 -12.13
CA LEU A 41 18.59 51.26 -12.78
C LEU A 41 19.12 52.57 -13.36
N THR A 42 18.63 52.94 -14.54
CA THR A 42 18.75 54.29 -15.07
C THR A 42 17.73 55.22 -14.41
N GLN A 43 17.97 56.54 -14.41
CA GLN A 43 17.03 57.52 -13.87
C GLN A 43 15.63 57.39 -14.51
N GLN A 44 15.57 57.13 -15.81
CA GLN A 44 14.30 56.97 -16.53
C GLN A 44 13.53 55.70 -16.12
N GLN A 45 14.23 54.63 -15.78
CA GLN A 45 13.63 53.40 -15.25
C GLN A 45 13.17 53.58 -13.81
N TYR A 46 13.96 54.27 -12.99
CA TYR A 46 13.57 54.63 -11.63
C TYR A 46 12.30 55.49 -11.61
N ASP A 47 12.25 56.55 -12.43
CA ASP A 47 11.09 57.45 -12.49
C ASP A 47 9.83 56.74 -13.03
N SER A 48 9.98 55.80 -13.98
CA SER A 48 8.85 54.99 -14.49
C SER A 48 8.33 54.00 -13.44
N LEU A 49 9.22 53.33 -12.71
CA LEU A 49 8.83 52.39 -11.65
C LEU A 49 8.21 53.11 -10.46
N ARG A 50 8.73 54.29 -10.10
CA ARG A 50 8.17 55.14 -9.06
C ARG A 50 6.79 55.66 -9.44
N GLY A 51 6.64 56.18 -10.67
CA GLY A 51 5.35 56.64 -11.17
C GLY A 51 4.31 55.53 -11.32
N ALA A 52 4.72 54.29 -11.57
CA ALA A 52 3.82 53.14 -11.62
C ALA A 52 3.35 52.66 -10.24
N LEU A 53 4.08 52.98 -9.15
CA LEU A 53 3.68 52.72 -7.77
C LEU A 53 2.77 53.82 -7.21
N ASP A 54 3.03 55.07 -7.60
CA ASP A 54 2.21 56.23 -7.22
C ASP A 54 0.81 56.20 -7.87
N ASP A 55 0.65 55.41 -8.94
CA ASP A 55 -0.63 55.16 -9.62
C ASP A 55 -1.23 53.83 -9.11
N ASP A 56 -2.00 53.91 -8.01
CA ASP A 56 -2.64 52.78 -7.30
C ASP A 56 -3.36 51.75 -8.21
N GLY A 57 -3.68 52.14 -9.45
CA GLY A 57 -4.37 51.31 -10.44
C GLY A 57 -3.48 50.43 -11.33
N VAL A 58 -2.17 50.68 -11.46
CA VAL A 58 -1.32 49.97 -12.43
C VAL A 58 -0.40 48.93 -11.78
N ALA A 59 0.04 49.16 -10.54
CA ALA A 59 0.82 48.19 -9.78
C ALA A 59 -0.01 46.99 -9.25
N SER A 60 -1.34 47.15 -9.13
CA SER A 60 -2.22 46.11 -8.59
C SER A 60 -2.62 45.04 -9.61
N GLU A 61 -2.73 45.37 -10.91
CA GLU A 61 -3.15 44.40 -11.94
C GLU A 61 -2.01 43.52 -12.48
N ALA A 62 -0.73 43.88 -12.29
CA ALA A 62 0.40 43.23 -12.95
C ALA A 62 1.27 42.32 -12.06
N LEU A 63 1.02 42.26 -10.75
CA LEU A 63 1.85 41.50 -9.78
C LEU A 63 1.08 40.67 -8.75
N GLU A 64 -0.24 40.56 -8.86
CA GLU A 64 -0.94 39.43 -8.24
C GLU A 64 -0.85 38.25 -9.21
N ALA A 65 0.11 37.35 -8.99
CA ALA A 65 -0.04 36.01 -9.53
C ALA A 65 -1.39 35.49 -9.00
N GLU A 66 -2.39 35.33 -9.89
CA GLU A 66 -3.68 34.76 -9.51
C GLU A 66 -3.38 33.47 -8.73
N ALA A 67 -3.82 33.42 -7.46
CA ALA A 67 -3.67 32.22 -6.66
C ALA A 67 -4.27 31.04 -7.43
N PRO A 68 -3.60 29.87 -7.46
CA PRO A 68 -4.08 28.74 -8.23
C PRO A 68 -5.49 28.38 -7.79
N ARG A 69 -6.33 28.01 -8.77
CA ARG A 69 -7.75 27.72 -8.48
C ARG A 69 -7.84 26.40 -7.74
N VAL A 70 -8.77 26.34 -6.80
CA VAL A 70 -9.02 25.12 -6.01
C VAL A 70 -10.22 24.39 -6.58
N ALA A 71 -10.03 23.12 -6.92
CA ALA A 71 -11.09 22.17 -7.25
C ALA A 71 -11.44 21.33 -6.01
N VAL A 72 -12.71 20.99 -5.87
CA VAL A 72 -13.22 20.11 -4.81
C VAL A 72 -14.02 18.97 -5.45
N ASP A 73 -13.67 17.73 -5.14
CA ASP A 73 -14.41 16.53 -5.52
C ASP A 73 -14.91 15.78 -4.27
N THR A 74 -16.11 15.21 -4.36
CA THR A 74 -16.74 14.44 -3.27
C THR A 74 -17.29 13.08 -3.72
N ALA A 75 -16.91 12.61 -4.92
CA ALA A 75 -17.43 11.37 -5.49
C ALA A 75 -16.98 10.10 -4.76
N GLY A 76 -15.97 10.21 -3.90
CA GLY A 76 -15.42 9.11 -3.09
C GLY A 76 -14.58 9.65 -1.93
N GLY A 77 -15.20 10.43 -1.06
CA GLY A 77 -14.52 11.10 0.05
C GLY A 77 -14.56 12.62 -0.10
N LEU A 78 -13.49 13.29 0.32
CA LEU A 78 -13.26 14.71 0.08
C LEU A 78 -11.88 14.87 -0.56
N GLU A 79 -11.83 15.35 -1.80
CA GLU A 79 -10.58 15.71 -2.47
C GLU A 79 -10.58 17.20 -2.76
N VAL A 80 -9.46 17.85 -2.43
CA VAL A 80 -9.19 19.26 -2.69
C VAL A 80 -7.88 19.34 -3.43
N SER A 81 -7.84 20.00 -4.59
CA SER A 81 -6.61 20.12 -5.39
C SER A 81 -6.48 21.49 -6.02
N THR A 82 -5.24 21.95 -6.22
CA THR A 82 -4.96 23.13 -7.04
C THR A 82 -4.90 22.76 -8.52
N ASP A 83 -5.33 23.67 -9.40
CA ASP A 83 -5.38 23.43 -10.85
C ASP A 83 -3.99 23.36 -11.51
N ASP A 84 -2.97 23.92 -10.87
CA ASP A 84 -1.56 23.77 -11.23
C ASP A 84 -0.95 22.41 -10.83
N GLY A 85 -1.69 21.59 -10.08
CA GLY A 85 -1.25 20.28 -9.59
C GLY A 85 -0.20 20.34 -8.47
N ALA A 86 0.11 21.52 -7.94
CA ALA A 86 1.12 21.67 -6.90
C ALA A 86 0.68 21.08 -5.56
N PHE A 87 -0.61 21.21 -5.21
CA PHE A 87 -1.13 20.75 -3.93
C PHE A 87 -2.41 19.95 -4.11
N SER A 88 -2.50 18.83 -3.38
CA SER A 88 -3.76 18.14 -3.17
C SER A 88 -3.86 17.52 -1.79
N PHE A 89 -5.09 17.37 -1.33
CA PHE A 89 -5.47 16.67 -0.11
C PHE A 89 -6.73 15.87 -0.38
N GLY A 90 -6.65 14.57 -0.22
CA GLY A 90 -7.74 13.61 -0.25
C GLY A 90 -7.95 13.03 1.13
N LEU A 91 -9.18 13.06 1.63
CA LEU A 91 -9.62 12.34 2.80
C LEU A 91 -10.60 11.26 2.37
N GLY A 92 -10.19 10.00 2.59
CA GLY A 92 -10.99 8.82 2.34
C GLY A 92 -11.01 7.90 3.56
N GLY A 93 -11.53 6.70 3.36
CA GLY A 93 -11.55 5.70 4.41
C GLY A 93 -12.26 4.43 4.02
N ARG A 94 -12.46 3.53 4.99
CA ARG A 94 -13.28 2.34 4.83
C ARG A 94 -13.84 1.87 6.17
N LEU A 95 -15.02 1.28 6.10
CA LEU A 95 -15.66 0.55 7.17
C LEU A 95 -15.99 -0.85 6.64
N MET A 96 -15.52 -1.87 7.34
CA MET A 96 -15.81 -3.28 7.05
C MET A 96 -16.38 -3.91 8.33
N ILE A 97 -17.60 -4.43 8.23
CA ILE A 97 -18.32 -5.08 9.32
C ILE A 97 -18.52 -6.53 8.93
N ASP A 98 -18.02 -7.43 9.77
CA ASP A 98 -17.99 -8.85 9.49
C ASP A 98 -18.83 -9.63 10.49
N SER A 99 -19.32 -10.79 10.04
CA SER A 99 -19.87 -11.84 10.88
C SER A 99 -19.35 -13.18 10.39
N ALA A 100 -19.06 -14.10 11.31
CA ALA A 100 -18.61 -15.45 10.99
C ALA A 100 -19.34 -16.47 11.86
N PHE A 101 -19.67 -17.60 11.24
CA PHE A 101 -20.28 -18.76 11.87
C PHE A 101 -19.47 -19.99 11.54
N TYR A 102 -19.13 -20.76 12.55
CA TYR A 102 -18.24 -21.91 12.46
C TYR A 102 -19.04 -23.19 12.73
N ARG A 103 -18.81 -24.18 11.87
CA ARG A 103 -19.19 -25.56 12.15
C ARG A 103 -17.91 -26.33 12.32
N GLU A 104 -17.59 -26.52 13.58
CA GLU A 104 -16.36 -27.12 14.09
C GLU A 104 -16.54 -28.64 14.20
N ASP A 105 -15.44 -29.39 14.13
CA ASP A 105 -15.45 -30.81 14.49
C ASP A 105 -14.95 -31.01 15.94
N THR A 106 -13.89 -30.30 16.32
CA THR A 106 -13.25 -30.43 17.65
C THR A 106 -13.08 -29.11 18.41
N ASN A 107 -12.46 -28.09 17.82
CA ASN A 107 -12.09 -26.86 18.54
C ASN A 107 -13.19 -25.79 18.46
N ASP A 108 -13.45 -25.10 19.58
CA ASP A 108 -14.39 -23.98 19.61
C ASP A 108 -13.75 -22.75 18.96
N LEU A 109 -14.28 -22.31 17.81
CA LEU A 109 -13.75 -21.19 17.04
C LEU A 109 -14.46 -19.87 17.35
N GLY A 110 -15.61 -19.92 18.02
CA GLY A 110 -16.36 -18.75 18.47
C GLY A 110 -17.06 -17.98 17.35
N ASP A 111 -18.34 -18.25 17.13
CA ASP A 111 -19.21 -17.42 16.29
C ASP A 111 -19.18 -15.95 16.75
N GLY A 112 -19.16 -15.01 15.80
CA GLY A 112 -19.01 -13.62 16.18
C GLY A 112 -19.25 -12.59 15.09
N THR A 113 -19.06 -11.33 15.50
CA THR A 113 -19.11 -10.16 14.64
C THR A 113 -18.00 -9.20 15.02
N GLU A 114 -17.45 -8.49 14.05
CA GLU A 114 -16.38 -7.51 14.31
C GLU A 114 -16.47 -6.30 13.38
N LEU A 115 -15.81 -5.22 13.80
CA LEU A 115 -15.37 -4.17 12.88
C LEU A 115 -14.03 -4.59 12.31
N ARG A 116 -14.03 -5.34 11.19
CA ARG A 116 -12.80 -5.86 10.59
C ARG A 116 -11.78 -4.77 10.26
N ARG A 117 -12.26 -3.61 9.80
CA ARG A 117 -11.47 -2.40 9.51
C ARG A 117 -12.33 -1.16 9.71
N THR A 118 -11.78 -0.16 10.39
CA THR A 118 -12.34 1.19 10.53
C THR A 118 -11.21 2.16 10.24
N ARG A 119 -10.90 2.38 8.96
CA ARG A 119 -9.69 3.10 8.55
C ARG A 119 -10.01 4.47 7.96
N LEU A 120 -9.27 5.49 8.38
CA LEU A 120 -9.23 6.80 7.73
C LEU A 120 -7.91 6.94 6.98
N GLU A 121 -7.94 7.55 5.80
CA GLU A 121 -6.80 7.70 4.89
C GLU A 121 -6.74 9.17 4.43
N ALA A 122 -5.63 9.84 4.68
CA ALA A 122 -5.31 11.16 4.16
C ALA A 122 -4.13 11.03 3.17
N GLU A 123 -4.34 11.40 1.92
CA GLU A 123 -3.32 11.30 0.87
C GLU A 123 -3.28 12.58 0.02
N GLY A 124 -2.19 12.83 -0.68
CA GLY A 124 -2.13 13.99 -1.56
C GLY A 124 -0.76 14.30 -2.13
N MET A 125 -0.68 15.46 -2.76
CA MET A 125 0.52 16.01 -3.39
C MET A 125 0.93 17.31 -2.70
N LEU A 126 2.24 17.52 -2.56
CA LEU A 126 2.87 18.75 -2.09
C LEU A 126 3.95 19.16 -3.10
N PHE A 127 3.93 20.43 -3.49
CA PHE A 127 4.90 21.03 -4.41
C PHE A 127 5.11 20.25 -5.73
N SER A 128 4.06 19.63 -6.26
CA SER A 128 4.03 18.81 -7.49
C SER A 128 4.86 17.51 -7.46
N ASP A 129 5.86 17.40 -6.58
CA ASP A 129 6.86 16.34 -6.59
C ASP A 129 6.81 15.43 -5.36
N TYR A 130 6.05 15.75 -4.32
CA TYR A 130 5.98 14.96 -3.09
C TYR A 130 4.58 14.41 -2.87
N ALA A 131 4.41 13.12 -3.08
CA ALA A 131 3.21 12.41 -2.65
C ALA A 131 3.33 12.06 -1.16
N TYR A 132 2.21 12.04 -0.43
CA TYR A 132 2.16 11.53 0.93
C TYR A 132 0.90 10.69 1.15
N GLU A 133 0.97 9.79 2.12
CA GLU A 133 -0.19 9.03 2.60
C GLU A 133 -0.03 8.83 4.12
N LEU A 134 -1.11 9.08 4.85
CA LEU A 134 -1.29 8.76 6.26
C LEU A 134 -2.61 8.00 6.40
N GLY A 135 -2.58 6.75 6.83
CA GLY A 135 -3.77 5.95 7.02
C GLY A 135 -3.73 5.18 8.32
N VAL A 136 -4.70 5.45 9.20
CA VAL A 136 -4.81 4.88 10.55
C VAL A 136 -6.07 4.03 10.64
N ASP A 137 -5.94 2.79 11.12
CA ASP A 137 -7.05 1.89 11.39
C ASP A 137 -7.44 1.97 12.88
N PHE A 138 -8.73 2.06 13.16
CA PHE A 138 -9.31 2.16 14.50
C PHE A 138 -10.08 0.89 14.89
N ALA A 139 -9.99 -0.17 14.09
CA ALA A 139 -10.51 -1.49 14.45
C ALA A 139 -9.59 -2.18 15.47
N GLY A 140 -10.18 -2.79 16.51
CA GLY A 140 -9.43 -3.44 17.60
C GLY A 140 -9.45 -2.62 18.89
N SER A 141 -8.49 -2.89 19.78
CA SER A 141 -8.30 -2.14 21.04
C SER A 141 -7.56 -0.82 20.84
N ASP A 142 -6.64 -0.78 19.90
CA ASP A 142 -5.69 0.32 19.69
C ASP A 142 -5.72 0.80 18.24
N ALA A 143 -5.29 2.05 18.03
CA ALA A 143 -5.18 2.61 16.69
C ALA A 143 -3.86 2.17 16.06
N ASP A 144 -3.92 1.65 14.84
CA ASP A 144 -2.78 1.06 14.14
C ASP A 144 -2.43 1.90 12.91
N VAL A 145 -1.18 2.34 12.84
CA VAL A 145 -0.69 3.16 11.73
C VAL A 145 -0.42 2.24 10.56
N LYS A 146 -1.34 2.17 9.61
CA LYS A 146 -1.15 1.29 8.45
C LYS A 146 -0.19 1.88 7.42
N ASP A 147 -0.40 3.10 6.91
CA ASP A 147 0.53 3.70 5.93
C ASP A 147 0.89 5.10 6.43
N ALA A 148 2.18 5.46 6.43
CA ALA A 148 2.66 6.77 6.86
C ALA A 148 3.99 7.07 6.14
N PHE A 149 3.91 7.63 4.93
CA PHE A 149 5.09 7.85 4.10
C PHE A 149 5.03 9.14 3.28
N ILE A 150 6.22 9.55 2.81
CA ILE A 150 6.41 10.55 1.77
C ILE A 150 7.12 9.88 0.59
N GLU A 151 6.67 10.15 -0.62
CA GLU A 151 7.26 9.67 -1.87
C GLU A 151 7.64 10.83 -2.79
N TYR A 152 8.93 10.94 -3.11
CA TYR A 152 9.46 11.91 -4.05
C TYR A 152 9.36 11.37 -5.50
N LEU A 153 8.68 12.13 -6.35
CA LEU A 153 8.35 11.82 -7.74
C LEU A 153 9.21 12.57 -8.77
N GLY A 154 10.06 13.52 -8.33
CA GLY A 154 10.87 14.36 -9.21
C GLY A 154 11.99 13.63 -9.97
N LEU A 155 12.19 12.32 -9.73
CA LEU A 155 13.18 11.48 -10.40
C LEU A 155 12.61 10.62 -11.54
N TRP A 156 11.47 11.02 -12.11
CA TRP A 156 10.76 10.22 -13.12
C TRP A 156 11.68 9.62 -14.19
N PRO A 157 11.60 8.30 -14.48
CA PRO A 157 10.57 7.34 -14.05
C PRO A 157 10.86 6.65 -12.71
N ALA A 158 11.85 7.10 -11.95
CA ALA A 158 12.15 6.59 -10.62
C ALA A 158 11.43 7.41 -9.53
N THR A 159 11.17 6.77 -8.38
CA THR A 159 10.62 7.40 -7.19
C THR A 159 11.38 6.93 -5.95
N ILE A 160 11.40 7.76 -4.91
CA ILE A 160 11.99 7.43 -3.60
C ILE A 160 10.88 7.56 -2.57
N ARG A 161 10.63 6.52 -1.78
CA ARG A 161 9.64 6.52 -0.70
C ARG A 161 10.33 6.31 0.64
N VAL A 162 9.92 7.07 1.65
CA VAL A 162 10.43 6.96 3.02
C VAL A 162 9.26 6.96 4.00
N GLY A 163 9.26 6.02 4.95
CA GLY A 163 8.26 5.91 6.01
C GLY A 163 7.73 4.49 6.16
N GLN A 164 6.55 4.34 6.78
CA GLN A 164 5.85 3.06 6.92
C GLN A 164 4.98 2.76 5.70
N PHE A 165 5.28 1.67 5.01
CA PHE A 165 4.49 1.20 3.87
C PHE A 165 4.72 -0.29 3.62
N LYS A 166 3.89 -0.88 2.76
CA LYS A 166 4.05 -2.29 2.37
C LYS A 166 5.36 -2.53 1.65
N GLU A 167 6.07 -3.57 2.07
CA GLU A 167 7.19 -4.07 1.28
C GLU A 167 6.72 -4.53 -0.09
N PRO A 168 7.52 -4.36 -1.15
CA PRO A 168 7.12 -4.74 -2.49
C PRO A 168 7.19 -6.27 -2.65
N PHE A 169 6.25 -7.00 -2.06
CA PHE A 169 6.15 -8.46 -2.12
C PHE A 169 4.67 -8.86 -2.23
N SER A 170 4.36 -9.88 -3.03
CA SER A 170 3.01 -10.42 -3.27
C SER A 170 1.99 -9.45 -3.92
N LEU A 171 1.24 -9.97 -4.88
CA LEU A 171 0.18 -9.25 -5.59
C LEU A 171 -1.05 -9.05 -4.70
N GLU A 172 -1.44 -10.09 -3.94
CA GLU A 172 -2.55 -10.04 -3.00
C GLU A 172 -2.22 -9.17 -1.77
N GLU A 173 -0.97 -9.16 -1.30
CA GLU A 173 -0.56 -8.26 -0.23
C GLU A 173 -0.65 -6.80 -0.71
N LEU A 174 -0.05 -6.48 -1.85
CA LEU A 174 -0.01 -5.11 -2.37
C LEU A 174 -1.35 -4.58 -2.89
N THR A 175 -2.27 -5.48 -3.25
CA THR A 175 -3.65 -5.11 -3.58
C THR A 175 -4.35 -4.59 -2.31
N SER A 176 -5.03 -3.44 -2.44
CA SER A 176 -5.74 -2.85 -1.30
C SER A 176 -6.86 -3.78 -0.84
N SER A 177 -7.05 -3.92 0.48
CA SER A 177 -8.14 -4.74 1.02
C SER A 177 -9.54 -4.28 0.60
N LYS A 178 -9.71 -3.04 0.11
CA LYS A 178 -10.97 -2.58 -0.52
C LYS A 178 -11.34 -3.41 -1.75
N TYR A 179 -10.35 -3.98 -2.44
CA TYR A 179 -10.48 -4.54 -3.80
C TYR A 179 -10.12 -6.03 -3.90
N MET A 180 -9.87 -6.69 -2.76
CA MET A 180 -9.68 -8.13 -2.73
C MET A 180 -10.96 -8.89 -3.08
N THR A 181 -10.86 -10.04 -3.75
CA THR A 181 -12.01 -10.85 -4.17
C THR A 181 -12.65 -11.61 -3.00
N PHE A 182 -11.85 -12.06 -2.03
CA PHE A 182 -12.30 -12.75 -0.82
C PHE A 182 -12.23 -11.83 0.41
N MET A 183 -12.91 -12.20 1.49
CA MET A 183 -12.91 -11.43 2.73
C MET A 183 -11.51 -11.34 3.37
N GLU A 184 -10.77 -12.44 3.40
CA GLU A 184 -9.38 -12.50 3.86
C GLU A 184 -8.40 -12.94 2.77
N ARG A 185 -7.12 -12.67 2.98
CA ARG A 185 -6.03 -13.12 2.09
C ARG A 185 -5.87 -14.63 2.18
N ALA A 186 -5.20 -15.21 1.20
CA ALA A 186 -4.93 -16.63 1.19
C ALA A 186 -3.89 -17.00 2.25
N LEU A 187 -3.91 -18.25 2.70
CA LEU A 187 -2.94 -18.82 3.65
C LEU A 187 -1.46 -18.41 3.43
N PRO A 188 -0.87 -18.50 2.20
CA PRO A 188 0.54 -18.13 1.99
C PRO A 188 0.88 -16.66 2.26
N ASN A 189 -0.10 -15.78 2.49
CA ASN A 189 0.16 -14.41 2.92
C ASN A 189 0.87 -14.36 4.28
N ALA A 190 0.79 -15.42 5.10
CA ALA A 190 1.58 -15.57 6.32
C ALA A 190 3.10 -15.47 6.08
N LEU A 191 3.56 -15.85 4.88
CA LEU A 191 4.96 -15.77 4.48
C LEU A 191 5.32 -14.44 3.81
N ALA A 192 4.34 -13.58 3.49
CA ALA A 192 4.60 -12.32 2.78
C ALA A 192 4.92 -11.20 3.78
N PRO A 193 6.04 -10.46 3.62
CA PRO A 193 6.33 -9.34 4.50
C PRO A 193 5.25 -8.26 4.35
N GLY A 194 4.78 -7.78 5.50
CA GLY A 194 3.72 -6.80 5.58
C GLY A 194 4.22 -5.37 5.39
N ARG A 195 4.04 -4.55 6.42
CA ARG A 195 4.41 -3.14 6.42
C ARG A 195 5.49 -2.88 7.45
N HIS A 196 6.51 -2.16 7.04
CA HIS A 196 7.62 -1.78 7.90
C HIS A 196 8.06 -0.36 7.56
N ILE A 197 8.81 0.25 8.46
CA ILE A 197 9.46 1.53 8.23
C ILE A 197 10.68 1.28 7.33
N GLY A 198 10.81 2.04 6.24
CA GLY A 198 11.94 1.85 5.34
C GLY A 198 12.13 2.94 4.29
N ILE A 199 13.13 2.69 3.45
CA ILE A 199 13.43 3.49 2.26
C ILE A 199 13.28 2.58 1.03
N GLY A 200 12.35 2.96 0.15
CA GLY A 200 12.05 2.24 -1.09
C GLY A 200 12.41 3.05 -2.33
N LEU A 201 12.88 2.35 -3.35
CA LEU A 201 13.05 2.85 -4.72
C LEU A 201 12.02 2.17 -5.61
N GLY A 202 11.30 2.97 -6.40
CA GLY A 202 10.34 2.48 -7.37
C GLY A 202 10.69 2.94 -8.78
N SER A 203 10.36 2.14 -9.79
CA SER A 203 10.31 2.58 -11.18
C SER A 203 9.27 1.81 -11.96
N ARG A 204 8.76 2.41 -13.04
CA ARG A 204 7.67 1.84 -13.83
C ARG A 204 7.70 2.30 -15.28
N GLY A 205 7.31 1.39 -16.16
CA GLY A 205 7.06 1.65 -17.57
C GLY A 205 5.59 1.50 -17.94
N SER A 206 5.32 1.34 -19.23
CA SER A 206 3.95 1.14 -19.71
C SER A 206 3.37 -0.23 -19.34
N GLY A 207 4.21 -1.25 -19.12
CA GLY A 207 3.81 -2.62 -18.83
C GLY A 207 4.79 -3.36 -17.93
N TRP A 208 5.55 -2.65 -17.10
CA TRP A 208 6.41 -3.24 -16.09
C TRP A 208 6.51 -2.33 -14.87
N THR A 209 6.77 -2.92 -13.71
CA THR A 209 7.16 -2.21 -12.49
C THR A 209 8.37 -2.88 -11.88
N ALA A 210 9.24 -2.11 -11.24
CA ALA A 210 10.31 -2.61 -10.40
C ALA A 210 10.31 -1.78 -9.12
N ALA A 211 10.39 -2.43 -7.98
CA ALA A 211 10.50 -1.77 -6.69
C ALA A 211 11.46 -2.57 -5.80
N GLY A 212 12.19 -1.88 -4.94
CA GLY A 212 12.96 -2.53 -3.89
C GLY A 212 13.30 -1.55 -2.78
N GLY A 213 13.65 -2.05 -1.61
CA GLY A 213 13.94 -1.20 -0.46
C GLY A 213 14.65 -1.93 0.66
N VAL A 214 15.08 -1.14 1.64
CA VAL A 214 15.58 -1.60 2.94
C VAL A 214 14.56 -1.20 3.98
N PHE A 215 14.23 -2.11 4.88
CA PHE A 215 13.16 -2.02 5.85
C PHE A 215 13.67 -2.44 7.21
N GLY A 216 13.23 -1.78 8.27
CA GLY A 216 13.41 -2.22 9.65
C GLY A 216 12.15 -2.95 10.13
N GLU A 217 11.70 -2.58 11.33
CA GLU A 217 10.48 -3.10 11.96
C GLU A 217 9.25 -2.22 11.69
N SER A 218 8.09 -2.69 12.17
CA SER A 218 6.83 -1.95 12.05
C SER A 218 6.76 -0.87 13.12
N PHE A 219 6.00 0.19 12.86
CA PHE A 219 5.80 1.29 13.82
C PHE A 219 5.18 0.83 15.15
N ASP A 220 4.38 -0.23 15.12
CA ASP A 220 3.65 -0.73 16.29
C ASP A 220 4.47 -1.77 17.07
N ASP A 221 5.69 -2.11 16.61
CA ASP A 221 6.60 -2.97 17.37
C ASP A 221 7.17 -2.17 18.55
N ASP A 222 6.96 -2.67 19.77
CA ASP A 222 7.38 -2.01 21.00
C ASP A 222 8.91 -1.86 21.00
N VAL A 223 9.41 -0.62 20.99
CA VAL A 223 10.84 -0.27 21.16
C VAL A 223 11.32 -0.51 22.60
N SER A 224 10.77 -1.53 23.27
CA SER A 224 10.88 -1.75 24.71
C SER A 224 12.06 -2.62 25.13
N ASP A 225 12.72 -3.28 24.17
CA ASP A 225 13.98 -3.98 24.40
C ASP A 225 15.17 -3.09 24.00
N GLU A 226 16.22 -3.05 24.83
CA GLU A 226 17.45 -2.26 24.60
C GLU A 226 18.33 -2.82 23.45
N GLY A 227 17.72 -3.54 22.51
CA GLY A 227 18.36 -4.31 21.44
C GLY A 227 18.41 -3.63 20.07
N ASP A 228 19.19 -4.23 19.16
CA ASP A 228 19.20 -3.84 17.75
C ASP A 228 17.95 -4.40 17.05
N GLU A 229 17.23 -3.56 16.31
CA GLU A 229 16.06 -3.96 15.50
C GLU A 229 16.45 -4.92 14.36
N GLY A 230 15.51 -5.78 13.96
CA GLY A 230 15.61 -6.57 12.74
C GLY A 230 15.59 -5.69 11.48
N TRP A 231 16.07 -6.25 10.36
CA TRP A 231 16.01 -5.55 9.07
C TRP A 231 15.79 -6.49 7.89
N GLY A 232 15.31 -5.95 6.78
CA GLY A 232 15.09 -6.69 5.55
C GLY A 232 15.40 -5.90 4.28
N ILE A 233 15.76 -6.62 3.23
CA ILE A 233 15.85 -6.10 1.87
C ILE A 233 14.85 -6.85 1.01
N THR A 234 13.92 -6.12 0.40
CA THR A 234 12.86 -6.70 -0.42
C THR A 234 12.82 -6.06 -1.78
N GLY A 235 12.64 -6.86 -2.83
CA GLY A 235 12.52 -6.40 -4.20
C GLY A 235 11.50 -7.19 -5.00
N ARG A 236 10.79 -6.52 -5.90
CA ARG A 236 9.81 -7.11 -6.81
C ARG A 236 9.86 -6.48 -8.18
N VAL A 237 9.70 -7.33 -9.19
CA VAL A 237 9.52 -6.94 -10.58
C VAL A 237 8.22 -7.51 -11.10
N THR A 238 7.52 -6.75 -11.93
CA THR A 238 6.30 -7.20 -12.61
C THR A 238 6.37 -6.89 -14.09
N TYR A 239 5.71 -7.72 -14.89
CA TYR A 239 5.58 -7.56 -16.32
C TYR A 239 4.15 -7.87 -16.76
N ALA A 240 3.57 -6.96 -17.53
CA ALA A 240 2.23 -7.08 -18.07
C ALA A 240 2.25 -6.92 -19.60
N PRO A 241 2.39 -8.02 -20.37
CA PRO A 241 2.44 -7.95 -21.82
C PRO A 241 1.13 -7.44 -22.43
N TRP A 242 -0.01 -7.78 -21.82
CA TRP A 242 -1.35 -7.31 -22.21
C TRP A 242 -1.98 -6.51 -21.07
N ARG A 243 -2.56 -5.35 -21.39
CA ARG A 243 -3.07 -4.37 -20.41
C ARG A 243 -4.07 -3.40 -21.06
N GLU A 244 -5.15 -3.96 -21.56
CA GLU A 244 -6.29 -3.24 -22.10
C GLU A 244 -7.38 -3.14 -21.02
N ASP A 245 -8.39 -2.28 -21.22
CA ASP A 245 -9.43 -2.01 -20.22
C ASP A 245 -10.16 -3.25 -19.69
N ARG A 246 -10.22 -4.32 -20.49
CA ARG A 246 -10.90 -5.58 -20.18
C ARG A 246 -10.01 -6.81 -20.30
N ARG A 247 -8.71 -6.63 -20.54
CA ARG A 247 -7.76 -7.72 -20.75
C ARG A 247 -6.44 -7.40 -20.09
N ALA A 248 -5.99 -8.29 -19.22
CA ALA A 248 -4.69 -8.14 -18.59
C ALA A 248 -4.01 -9.51 -18.50
N LEU A 249 -2.71 -9.52 -18.68
CA LEU A 249 -1.86 -10.62 -18.29
C LEU A 249 -0.75 -10.02 -17.45
N HIS A 250 -0.51 -10.59 -16.28
CA HIS A 250 0.43 -10.12 -15.28
C HIS A 250 1.30 -11.29 -14.85
N PHE A 251 2.58 -11.03 -14.73
CA PHE A 251 3.56 -11.88 -14.09
C PHE A 251 4.37 -11.03 -13.13
N GLY A 252 4.81 -11.62 -12.03
CA GLY A 252 5.74 -10.99 -11.12
C GLY A 252 6.60 -12.00 -10.38
N ALA A 253 7.69 -11.48 -9.85
CA ALA A 253 8.60 -12.21 -8.98
C ALA A 253 9.10 -11.26 -7.89
N ALA A 254 9.24 -11.79 -6.69
CA ALA A 254 9.75 -11.04 -5.54
C ALA A 254 10.77 -11.87 -4.76
N LEU A 255 11.74 -11.19 -4.16
CA LEU A 255 12.71 -11.76 -3.23
C LEU A 255 12.75 -10.87 -1.98
N SER A 256 12.88 -11.49 -0.81
CA SER A 256 13.14 -10.81 0.45
C SER A 256 14.23 -11.55 1.21
N HIS A 257 15.13 -10.81 1.85
CA HIS A 257 16.09 -11.31 2.81
C HIS A 257 15.88 -10.55 4.11
N ARG A 258 15.61 -11.25 5.21
CA ARG A 258 15.33 -10.65 6.52
C ARG A 258 16.22 -11.22 7.59
N VAL A 259 16.78 -10.36 8.43
CA VAL A 259 17.51 -10.72 9.65
C VAL A 259 16.61 -10.33 10.83
N PRO A 260 16.30 -11.25 11.75
CA PRO A 260 15.54 -10.94 12.96
C PRO A 260 16.31 -9.97 13.87
N ASP A 261 15.64 -9.45 14.88
CA ASP A 261 16.22 -8.65 15.94
C ASP A 261 17.27 -9.43 16.77
N GLU A 262 17.73 -8.83 17.87
CA GLU A 262 18.70 -9.46 18.76
C GLU A 262 18.25 -10.78 19.40
N THR A 263 16.94 -11.04 19.51
CA THR A 263 16.40 -12.29 20.06
C THR A 263 16.68 -13.46 19.13
N LYS A 264 16.82 -13.20 17.82
CA LYS A 264 16.99 -14.21 16.76
C LYS A 264 15.85 -15.21 16.71
N GLU A 265 14.65 -14.72 16.98
CA GLU A 265 13.44 -15.50 16.99
C GLU A 265 12.51 -15.05 15.86
N ILE A 266 11.82 -16.01 15.24
CA ILE A 266 10.70 -15.73 14.34
C ILE A 266 9.53 -16.65 14.70
N GLU A 267 8.33 -16.23 14.34
CA GLU A 267 7.11 -17.02 14.42
C GLU A 267 6.36 -16.85 13.10
N LEU A 268 5.86 -17.96 12.55
CA LEU A 268 5.04 -17.97 11.36
C LEU A 268 3.71 -18.63 11.71
N ASP A 269 2.63 -17.87 11.58
CA ASP A 269 1.31 -18.33 11.98
C ASP A 269 0.22 -17.78 11.05
N THR A 270 -0.93 -18.47 11.00
CA THR A 270 -2.08 -17.96 10.27
C THR A 270 -3.42 -18.50 10.76
N ARG A 271 -4.44 -17.65 10.69
CA ARG A 271 -5.85 -18.00 10.93
C ARG A 271 -6.45 -18.72 9.72
N PRO A 272 -7.56 -19.47 9.87
CA PRO A 272 -8.16 -20.22 8.77
C PRO A 272 -8.98 -19.35 7.79
N GLU A 273 -8.33 -18.38 7.15
CA GLU A 273 -8.95 -17.37 6.26
C GLU A 273 -10.19 -16.67 6.87
N SER A 274 -10.26 -16.63 8.21
CA SER A 274 -11.31 -16.01 9.01
C SER A 274 -10.70 -15.24 10.16
N HIS A 275 -10.98 -13.94 10.26
CA HIS A 275 -10.35 -13.07 11.27
C HIS A 275 -11.02 -13.11 12.65
N ILE A 276 -12.31 -13.48 12.72
CA ILE A 276 -13.10 -13.43 13.96
C ILE A 276 -12.64 -14.46 15.00
N THR A 277 -12.12 -15.60 14.56
CA THR A 277 -11.55 -16.61 15.47
C THR A 277 -10.12 -16.24 15.81
N ASP A 278 -9.69 -16.50 17.04
CA ASP A 278 -8.30 -16.33 17.45
C ASP A 278 -7.46 -17.57 17.24
N VAL A 279 -8.06 -18.71 16.88
CA VAL A 279 -7.33 -19.95 16.62
C VAL A 279 -6.48 -19.82 15.36
N ARG A 280 -5.18 -20.09 15.51
CA ARG A 280 -4.19 -20.08 14.44
C ARG A 280 -3.69 -21.49 14.22
N TYR A 281 -4.52 -22.32 13.60
CA TYR A 281 -4.22 -23.74 13.35
C TYR A 281 -2.78 -23.97 12.84
N LEU A 282 -2.32 -23.13 11.90
CA LEU A 282 -0.93 -23.16 11.49
C LEU A 282 -0.15 -22.17 12.33
N ASN A 283 0.78 -22.67 13.13
CA ASN A 283 1.61 -21.90 14.02
C ASN A 283 2.91 -22.67 14.26
N THR A 284 4.05 -22.13 13.85
CA THR A 284 5.36 -22.77 14.08
C THR A 284 5.79 -22.77 15.53
N GLY A 285 5.08 -22.03 16.39
CA GLY A 285 5.63 -21.52 17.62
C GLY A 285 6.87 -20.67 17.34
N ARG A 286 7.64 -20.44 18.38
CA ARG A 286 8.88 -19.67 18.33
C ARG A 286 10.03 -20.50 17.77
N ILE A 287 10.54 -20.11 16.60
CA ILE A 287 11.74 -20.67 16.00
C ILE A 287 12.94 -19.86 16.48
N THR A 288 13.90 -20.49 17.17
CA THR A 288 15.05 -19.81 17.78
C THR A 288 16.33 -19.94 16.94
N ASP A 289 17.37 -19.19 17.34
CA ASP A 289 18.70 -19.20 16.71
C ASP A 289 18.67 -18.87 15.20
N VAL A 290 17.70 -18.08 14.75
CA VAL A 290 17.56 -17.70 13.34
C VAL A 290 18.64 -16.70 12.94
N SER A 291 19.39 -17.03 11.90
CA SER A 291 20.37 -16.12 11.30
C SER A 291 19.73 -15.20 10.26
N HIS A 292 18.87 -15.76 9.40
CA HIS A 292 18.05 -14.99 8.45
C HIS A 292 16.91 -15.84 7.88
N LEU A 293 15.92 -15.15 7.30
CA LEU A 293 14.80 -15.68 6.53
C LEU A 293 14.87 -15.15 5.09
N ASP A 294 14.99 -16.06 4.12
CA ASP A 294 14.90 -15.74 2.70
C ASP A 294 13.54 -16.15 2.14
N LEU A 295 12.89 -15.23 1.42
CA LEU A 295 11.59 -15.45 0.79
C LEU A 295 11.69 -15.30 -0.72
N ALA A 296 11.04 -16.19 -1.46
CA ALA A 296 10.89 -16.11 -2.91
C ALA A 296 9.43 -16.27 -3.32
N GLY A 297 8.90 -15.25 -4.02
CA GLY A 297 7.51 -15.22 -4.47
C GLY A 297 7.40 -15.21 -5.99
N LEU A 298 6.47 -15.99 -6.54
CA LEU A 298 6.04 -15.93 -7.94
C LEU A 298 4.54 -15.64 -8.00
N GLU A 299 4.14 -14.75 -8.90
CA GLU A 299 2.75 -14.33 -9.06
C GLU A 299 2.35 -14.27 -10.53
N ALA A 300 1.10 -14.67 -10.81
CA ALA A 300 0.51 -14.53 -12.12
C ALA A 300 -0.97 -14.17 -12.01
N ALA A 301 -1.43 -13.31 -12.92
CA ALA A 301 -2.85 -13.01 -13.04
C ALA A 301 -3.27 -12.80 -14.49
N TRP A 302 -4.49 -13.20 -14.81
CA TRP A 302 -5.09 -13.07 -16.13
C TRP A 302 -6.50 -12.52 -15.99
N VAL A 303 -6.86 -11.58 -16.86
CA VAL A 303 -8.21 -11.03 -16.99
C VAL A 303 -8.61 -11.12 -18.46
N GLU A 304 -9.79 -11.67 -18.73
CA GLU A 304 -10.41 -11.72 -20.04
C GLU A 304 -11.91 -11.42 -19.90
N GLY A 305 -12.27 -10.16 -20.12
CA GLY A 305 -13.64 -9.70 -19.93
C GLY A 305 -14.09 -9.95 -18.48
N PRO A 306 -15.20 -10.67 -18.25
CA PRO A 306 -15.71 -10.93 -16.92
C PRO A 306 -15.00 -12.04 -16.16
N PHE A 307 -14.08 -12.77 -16.79
CA PHE A 307 -13.33 -13.83 -16.15
C PHE A 307 -11.97 -13.33 -15.68
N SER A 308 -11.56 -13.76 -14.50
CA SER A 308 -10.20 -13.55 -14.02
C SER A 308 -9.64 -14.80 -13.34
N LEU A 309 -8.31 -14.91 -13.36
CA LEU A 309 -7.55 -15.93 -12.66
C LEU A 309 -6.36 -15.24 -11.97
N GLN A 310 -6.04 -15.62 -10.75
CA GLN A 310 -4.86 -15.14 -10.02
C GLN A 310 -4.30 -16.28 -9.18
N GLY A 311 -2.98 -16.40 -9.14
CA GLY A 311 -2.31 -17.32 -8.24
C GLY A 311 -0.92 -16.83 -7.86
N GLU A 312 -0.49 -17.22 -6.67
CA GLU A 312 0.83 -16.92 -6.13
C GLU A 312 1.39 -18.16 -5.45
N TYR A 313 2.71 -18.31 -5.51
CA TYR A 313 3.49 -19.30 -4.78
C TYR A 313 4.59 -18.57 -4.01
N VAL A 314 4.76 -18.89 -2.74
CA VAL A 314 5.79 -18.33 -1.86
C VAL A 314 6.56 -19.48 -1.23
N ALA A 315 7.89 -19.44 -1.33
CA ALA A 315 8.79 -20.30 -0.58
C ALA A 315 9.56 -19.46 0.45
N ALA A 316 9.77 -20.05 1.61
CA ALA A 316 10.52 -19.48 2.72
C ALA A 316 11.64 -20.44 3.14
N ALA A 317 12.85 -19.92 3.31
CA ALA A 317 14.00 -20.65 3.82
C ALA A 317 14.53 -19.95 5.08
N VAL A 318 14.54 -20.66 6.20
CA VAL A 318 15.04 -20.17 7.49
C VAL A 318 16.42 -20.78 7.74
N ASP A 319 17.44 -19.93 7.75
CA ASP A 319 18.80 -20.35 8.11
C ASP A 319 18.99 -20.22 9.63
N ARG A 320 19.36 -21.33 10.28
CA ARG A 320 19.49 -21.40 11.74
C ARG A 320 20.94 -21.66 12.16
N GLY A 321 21.31 -21.04 13.28
CA GLY A 321 22.61 -21.16 13.92
C GLY A 321 22.71 -22.35 14.87
N ALA A 322 23.74 -22.32 15.72
CA ALA A 322 23.94 -23.28 16.82
C ALA A 322 23.95 -24.77 16.44
N GLY A 323 24.08 -25.12 15.16
CA GLY A 323 24.05 -26.49 14.67
C GLY A 323 22.65 -27.07 14.49
N GLN A 324 21.60 -26.25 14.56
CA GLN A 324 20.25 -26.61 14.14
C GLN A 324 20.18 -26.75 12.61
N SER A 325 19.25 -27.55 12.10
CA SER A 325 19.05 -27.67 10.64
C SER A 325 18.39 -26.42 10.07
N ASN A 326 18.59 -26.11 8.79
CA ASN A 326 17.78 -25.07 8.15
C ASN A 326 16.36 -25.61 7.91
N LEU A 327 15.37 -24.70 7.91
CA LEU A 327 13.96 -25.03 7.67
C LEU A 327 13.51 -24.49 6.32
N ALA A 328 12.55 -25.16 5.69
CA ALA A 328 11.91 -24.73 4.47
C ALA A 328 10.39 -24.85 4.57
N PHE A 329 9.68 -23.76 4.26
CA PHE A 329 8.23 -23.71 4.24
C PHE A 329 7.75 -23.20 2.89
N ASP A 330 6.54 -23.57 2.49
CA ASP A 330 5.94 -23.07 1.26
C ASP A 330 4.42 -22.98 1.34
N GLY A 331 3.87 -22.10 0.51
CA GLY A 331 2.45 -21.98 0.34
C GLY A 331 2.08 -21.37 -1.00
N TRP A 332 0.85 -21.64 -1.43
CA TRP A 332 0.35 -21.14 -2.69
C TRP A 332 -1.17 -20.99 -2.66
N TYR A 333 -1.68 -20.23 -3.61
CA TYR A 333 -3.10 -20.23 -3.91
C TYR A 333 -3.35 -20.08 -5.40
N LEU A 334 -4.53 -20.52 -5.81
CA LEU A 334 -5.11 -20.23 -7.12
C LEU A 334 -6.57 -19.90 -6.93
N TYR A 335 -7.02 -18.81 -7.52
CA TYR A 335 -8.45 -18.53 -7.62
C TYR A 335 -8.86 -18.07 -9.01
N GLY A 336 -10.11 -18.38 -9.33
CA GLY A 336 -10.83 -17.82 -10.46
C GLY A 336 -12.03 -17.01 -9.99
N SER A 337 -12.36 -15.95 -10.72
CA SER A 337 -13.60 -15.21 -10.50
C SER A 337 -14.32 -14.88 -11.79
N TRP A 338 -15.64 -14.76 -11.69
CA TRP A 338 -16.54 -14.44 -12.79
C TRP A 338 -17.52 -13.33 -12.39
N LEU A 339 -17.37 -12.16 -13.02
CA LEU A 339 -18.32 -11.05 -12.94
C LEU A 339 -19.55 -11.34 -13.82
N LEU A 340 -20.58 -11.94 -13.21
CA LEU A 340 -21.80 -12.42 -13.85
C LEU A 340 -22.54 -11.34 -14.65
N THR A 341 -22.37 -10.08 -14.26
CA THR A 341 -22.99 -8.89 -14.82
C THR A 341 -22.18 -8.22 -15.95
N GLY A 342 -21.00 -8.76 -16.29
CA GLY A 342 -20.23 -8.38 -17.49
C GLY A 342 -19.10 -7.36 -17.30
N GLU A 343 -18.91 -6.84 -16.09
CA GLU A 343 -17.76 -6.03 -15.69
C GLU A 343 -16.44 -6.79 -15.86
N SER A 344 -15.31 -6.11 -15.72
CA SER A 344 -13.98 -6.71 -15.70
C SER A 344 -13.25 -6.27 -14.44
N ARG A 345 -12.40 -7.15 -13.87
CA ARG A 345 -11.49 -6.73 -12.79
C ARG A 345 -10.53 -5.68 -13.32
N ASN A 346 -10.40 -4.58 -12.57
CA ASN A 346 -9.61 -3.43 -12.96
C ASN A 346 -8.13 -3.66 -12.62
N TYR A 347 -7.29 -3.88 -13.63
CA TYR A 347 -5.85 -4.03 -13.45
C TYR A 347 -5.12 -2.69 -13.65
N LYS A 348 -4.26 -2.30 -12.69
CA LYS A 348 -3.45 -1.07 -12.76
C LYS A 348 -2.01 -1.41 -13.17
N PRO A 349 -1.64 -1.37 -14.47
CA PRO A 349 -0.32 -1.83 -14.94
C PRO A 349 0.84 -1.03 -14.36
N LYS A 350 0.67 0.28 -14.15
CA LYS A 350 1.67 1.18 -13.55
C LYS A 350 1.87 0.97 -12.04
N ALA A 351 1.09 0.09 -11.43
CA ALA A 351 1.19 -0.27 -10.02
C ALA A 351 1.33 -1.79 -9.79
N GLY A 352 1.25 -2.60 -10.86
CA GLY A 352 1.33 -4.06 -10.77
C GLY A 352 0.32 -4.67 -9.80
N LYS A 353 -0.91 -4.13 -9.72
CA LYS A 353 -1.95 -4.58 -8.78
C LYS A 353 -3.37 -4.35 -9.28
N PHE A 354 -4.34 -4.99 -8.63
CA PHE A 354 -5.77 -4.81 -8.91
C PHE A 354 -6.35 -3.59 -8.19
N GLY A 355 -7.45 -3.08 -8.74
CA GLY A 355 -8.16 -1.90 -8.26
C GLY A 355 -9.68 -2.07 -8.25
N ARG A 356 -10.35 -0.95 -7.99
CA ARG A 356 -11.81 -0.86 -7.85
C ARG A 356 -12.56 -1.41 -9.06
N ILE A 357 -13.57 -2.24 -8.80
CA ILE A 357 -14.60 -2.64 -9.76
C ILE A 357 -15.68 -1.57 -9.77
N ARG A 358 -16.08 -1.13 -10.97
CA ARG A 358 -17.16 -0.15 -11.14
C ARG A 358 -18.33 -0.86 -11.82
N PRO A 359 -19.46 -1.07 -11.12
CA PRO A 359 -20.65 -1.66 -11.72
C PRO A 359 -21.12 -0.90 -12.95
N ILE A 360 -21.47 -1.64 -14.01
CA ILE A 360 -22.08 -1.11 -15.24
C ILE A 360 -23.54 -1.55 -15.38
N ALA A 361 -23.92 -2.66 -14.74
CA ALA A 361 -25.26 -3.20 -14.78
C ALA A 361 -26.22 -2.45 -13.83
N PRO A 362 -27.49 -2.24 -14.22
CA PRO A 362 -28.53 -1.79 -13.30
C PRO A 362 -28.66 -2.79 -12.14
N GLY A 363 -28.57 -2.31 -10.90
CA GLY A 363 -28.63 -3.17 -9.70
C GLY A 363 -27.27 -3.64 -9.17
N GLY A 364 -26.16 -3.14 -9.72
CA GLY A 364 -24.81 -3.45 -9.23
C GLY A 364 -24.15 -4.62 -9.97
N ALA A 365 -22.91 -4.94 -9.59
CA ALA A 365 -22.16 -6.05 -10.16
C ALA A 365 -22.19 -7.28 -9.26
N TRP A 366 -22.31 -8.47 -9.83
CA TRP A 366 -22.25 -9.73 -9.11
C TRP A 366 -20.99 -10.51 -9.52
N GLU A 367 -20.17 -10.91 -8.56
CA GLU A 367 -18.99 -11.74 -8.78
C GLU A 367 -19.14 -13.06 -8.02
N LEU A 368 -18.94 -14.17 -8.72
CA LEU A 368 -18.76 -15.49 -8.12
C LEU A 368 -17.26 -15.85 -8.19
N ALA A 369 -16.71 -16.36 -7.10
CA ALA A 369 -15.30 -16.72 -7.03
C ALA A 369 -15.07 -18.06 -6.33
N LEU A 370 -13.99 -18.73 -6.70
CA LEU A 370 -13.51 -19.97 -6.07
C LEU A 370 -12.00 -19.87 -5.88
N ARG A 371 -11.53 -20.05 -4.65
CA ARG A 371 -10.12 -20.14 -4.29
C ARG A 371 -9.80 -21.51 -3.69
N TYR A 372 -8.63 -22.03 -4.03
CA TYR A 372 -7.93 -23.01 -3.22
C TYR A 372 -6.61 -22.40 -2.75
N SER A 373 -6.29 -22.52 -1.47
CA SER A 373 -5.03 -22.10 -0.87
C SER A 373 -4.43 -23.23 -0.03
N SER A 374 -3.11 -23.24 0.11
CA SER A 374 -2.37 -24.22 0.90
C SER A 374 -1.16 -23.55 1.53
N LEU A 375 -0.82 -23.94 2.75
CA LEU A 375 0.41 -23.57 3.44
C LEU A 375 0.91 -24.77 4.24
N ASP A 376 2.19 -25.07 4.15
CA ASP A 376 2.88 -26.11 4.92
C ASP A 376 3.99 -25.46 5.76
N LEU A 377 3.83 -25.52 7.08
CA LEU A 377 4.78 -25.02 8.08
C LEU A 377 5.46 -26.18 8.84
N ASN A 378 5.40 -27.41 8.32
CA ASN A 378 6.11 -28.55 8.89
C ASN A 378 7.48 -28.75 8.23
N ASP A 379 8.55 -28.69 9.01
CA ASP A 379 9.88 -29.13 8.58
C ASP A 379 10.81 -29.48 9.75
N ASP A 380 11.63 -30.52 9.59
CA ASP A 380 12.53 -31.10 10.60
C ASP A 380 11.93 -31.21 12.02
N ASP A 381 12.37 -30.35 12.95
CA ASP A 381 11.95 -30.27 14.34
C ASP A 381 10.77 -29.32 14.59
N VAL A 382 10.32 -28.57 13.58
CA VAL A 382 9.18 -27.65 13.64
C VAL A 382 7.93 -28.30 13.08
N ALA A 383 6.92 -28.47 13.92
CA ALA A 383 5.63 -29.05 13.58
C ALA A 383 4.55 -27.95 13.45
N GLY A 384 4.76 -26.97 12.56
CA GLY A 384 3.87 -25.81 12.46
C GLY A 384 2.53 -26.06 11.76
N GLY A 385 2.29 -27.29 11.31
CA GLY A 385 1.04 -27.71 10.66
C GLY A 385 1.00 -27.48 9.16
N ARG A 386 0.06 -28.18 8.51
CA ARG A 386 -0.32 -27.94 7.11
C ARG A 386 -1.83 -27.81 6.98
N ALA A 387 -2.25 -26.80 6.22
CA ALA A 387 -3.66 -26.61 5.89
C ALA A 387 -3.88 -26.43 4.38
N GLY A 388 -4.98 -26.99 3.90
CA GLY A 388 -5.60 -26.68 2.61
C GLY A 388 -6.98 -26.08 2.81
N GLN A 389 -7.34 -25.05 2.04
CA GLN A 389 -8.64 -24.40 2.16
C GLN A 389 -9.30 -24.17 0.82
N MET A 390 -10.60 -24.50 0.74
CA MET A 390 -11.44 -24.18 -0.40
C MET A 390 -12.46 -23.12 -0.01
N THR A 391 -12.42 -21.98 -0.71
CA THR A 391 -13.27 -20.82 -0.43
C THR A 391 -14.15 -20.50 -1.64
N VAL A 392 -15.47 -20.57 -1.45
CA VAL A 392 -16.46 -20.09 -2.42
C VAL A 392 -16.92 -18.71 -1.99
N GLY A 393 -16.72 -17.70 -2.86
CA GLY A 393 -17.06 -16.31 -2.59
C GLY A 393 -18.19 -15.81 -3.50
N LEU A 394 -19.12 -15.04 -2.93
CA LEU A 394 -20.13 -14.28 -3.65
C LEU A 394 -20.03 -12.80 -3.25
N ASN A 395 -19.79 -11.93 -4.23
CA ASN A 395 -19.72 -10.49 -4.01
C ASN A 395 -20.84 -9.78 -4.77
N TRP A 396 -21.49 -8.84 -4.08
CA TRP A 396 -22.43 -7.91 -4.69
C TRP A 396 -21.94 -6.48 -4.52
N TYR A 397 -21.45 -5.89 -5.61
CA TYR A 397 -21.03 -4.50 -5.69
C TYR A 397 -22.23 -3.62 -6.00
N LEU A 398 -22.87 -3.07 -4.98
CA LEU A 398 -24.06 -2.21 -5.15
C LEU A 398 -23.73 -0.95 -5.96
N ASN A 399 -22.54 -0.40 -5.73
CA ASN A 399 -21.96 0.71 -6.46
C ASN A 399 -20.42 0.62 -6.37
N ALA A 400 -19.71 1.67 -6.78
CA ALA A 400 -18.25 1.68 -6.77
C ALA A 400 -17.63 1.63 -5.36
N HIS A 401 -18.37 2.02 -4.31
CA HIS A 401 -17.94 2.26 -2.93
C HIS A 401 -18.62 1.34 -1.90
N THR A 402 -19.66 0.61 -2.28
CA THR A 402 -20.42 -0.27 -1.38
C THR A 402 -20.46 -1.67 -1.95
N ARG A 403 -20.08 -2.67 -1.14
CA ARG A 403 -20.28 -4.07 -1.47
C ARG A 403 -20.71 -4.91 -0.28
N LEU A 404 -21.43 -5.99 -0.59
CA LEU A 404 -21.69 -7.09 0.33
C LEU A 404 -20.91 -8.32 -0.14
N MET A 405 -20.38 -9.09 0.79
CA MET A 405 -19.63 -10.32 0.50
C MET A 405 -20.17 -11.47 1.34
N ALA A 406 -20.11 -12.66 0.79
CA ALA A 406 -20.34 -13.91 1.51
C ALA A 406 -19.28 -14.92 1.09
N ASN A 407 -18.60 -15.52 2.07
CA ASN A 407 -17.64 -16.59 1.87
C ASN A 407 -18.14 -17.87 2.57
N TYR A 408 -18.00 -19.00 1.89
CA TYR A 408 -18.05 -20.34 2.49
C TYR A 408 -16.66 -20.97 2.37
N ILE A 409 -16.06 -21.31 3.51
CA ILE A 409 -14.71 -21.87 3.59
C ILE A 409 -14.82 -23.28 4.13
N ARG A 410 -14.13 -24.22 3.49
CA ARG A 410 -13.88 -25.56 4.03
C ARG A 410 -12.39 -25.70 4.30
N VAL A 411 -12.06 -25.99 5.55
CA VAL A 411 -10.70 -26.23 6.01
C VAL A 411 -10.41 -27.73 5.99
N ASP A 412 -9.16 -28.06 5.68
CA ASP A 412 -8.57 -29.41 5.69
C ASP A 412 -7.19 -29.28 6.34
N ASN A 413 -7.12 -29.66 7.61
CA ASN A 413 -5.94 -29.48 8.48
C ASN A 413 -5.25 -30.84 8.68
N ASP A 414 -3.92 -30.83 8.80
CA ASP A 414 -3.20 -32.02 9.24
C ASP A 414 -3.14 -32.14 10.77
N ALA A 415 -2.52 -33.21 11.26
CA ALA A 415 -2.43 -33.50 12.69
C ALA A 415 -1.54 -32.52 13.47
N ASN A 416 -0.66 -31.76 12.79
CA ASN A 416 0.23 -30.78 13.39
C ASN A 416 -0.35 -29.36 13.31
N ALA A 417 -1.51 -29.18 12.67
CA ALA A 417 -2.21 -27.90 12.62
C ALA A 417 -2.97 -27.68 13.95
N ASP A 418 -2.22 -27.50 15.03
CA ASP A 418 -2.70 -27.55 16.42
C ASP A 418 -2.40 -26.28 17.24
N ASP A 419 -2.05 -25.17 16.56
CA ASP A 419 -1.77 -23.85 17.17
C ASP A 419 -0.68 -23.94 18.27
N ASP A 420 0.48 -24.52 17.92
CA ASP A 420 1.59 -24.80 18.87
C ASP A 420 1.14 -25.62 20.10
N GLY A 421 0.18 -26.53 19.87
CA GLY A 421 -0.41 -27.40 20.88
C GLY A 421 -1.51 -26.78 21.75
N ASP A 422 -1.97 -25.56 21.46
CA ASP A 422 -3.07 -24.90 22.18
C ASP A 422 -4.45 -25.46 21.79
N VAL A 423 -4.58 -26.06 20.61
CA VAL A 423 -5.81 -26.69 20.12
C VAL A 423 -5.56 -28.13 19.66
N ALA A 424 -6.62 -28.87 19.32
CA ALA A 424 -6.47 -30.20 18.72
C ALA A 424 -6.21 -30.07 17.21
N GLY A 425 -5.15 -30.70 16.69
CA GLY A 425 -4.95 -30.86 15.25
C GLY A 425 -5.99 -31.77 14.57
N ASP A 426 -5.92 -31.91 13.25
CA ASP A 426 -6.87 -32.71 12.43
C ASP A 426 -8.34 -32.26 12.58
N ASP A 427 -8.57 -30.96 12.80
CA ASP A 427 -9.90 -30.35 12.89
C ASP A 427 -10.23 -29.59 11.61
N ASP A 428 -11.34 -29.96 10.94
CA ASP A 428 -11.71 -29.53 9.59
C ASP A 428 -12.97 -28.64 9.57
N PRO A 429 -12.93 -27.44 10.17
CA PRO A 429 -14.10 -26.60 10.32
C PRO A 429 -14.65 -26.12 8.96
N ARG A 430 -15.95 -25.82 8.96
CA ARG A 430 -16.64 -25.15 7.85
C ARG A 430 -17.10 -23.78 8.31
N ILE A 431 -16.73 -22.76 7.58
CA ILE A 431 -16.92 -21.36 7.98
C ILE A 431 -17.86 -20.69 6.99
N ILE A 432 -18.88 -20.00 7.50
CA ILE A 432 -19.68 -19.05 6.71
C ILE A 432 -19.36 -17.66 7.24
N GLN A 433 -18.92 -16.76 6.36
CA GLN A 433 -18.66 -15.37 6.72
C GLN A 433 -19.41 -14.41 5.81
N LEU A 434 -19.82 -13.28 6.37
CA LEU A 434 -20.48 -12.20 5.66
C LEU A 434 -19.78 -10.89 5.97
N ARG A 435 -19.65 -10.01 4.96
CA ARG A 435 -19.12 -8.65 5.13
C ARG A 435 -20.03 -7.62 4.50
N ALA A 436 -20.28 -6.55 5.23
CA ALA A 436 -20.73 -5.28 4.67
C ALA A 436 -19.55 -4.31 4.61
N GLN A 437 -19.26 -3.77 3.44
CA GLN A 437 -18.17 -2.84 3.23
C GLN A 437 -18.68 -1.55 2.58
N ILE A 438 -18.26 -0.43 3.15
CA ILE A 438 -18.31 0.87 2.49
C ILE A 438 -16.92 1.51 2.53
N ASP A 439 -16.56 2.20 1.46
CA ASP A 439 -15.31 2.97 1.42
C ASP A 439 -15.52 4.35 0.83
N PHE A 440 -14.79 5.29 1.44
CA PHE A 440 -14.61 6.71 1.13
C PHE A 440 -13.93 6.88 -0.19
#